data_AF-A0A1T3NSV0-F1
#
_entry.id   AF-A0A1T3NSV0-F1
#
_cell.length_a   1.000
_cell.length_b   1.000
_cell.length_c   1.000
_cell.angle_alpha   90.00
_cell.angle_beta   90.00
_cell.angle_gamma   90.00
#
_symmetry.space_group_name_H-M   'P 1'
#
loop_
_entity.id
_entity.type
_entity.pdbx_description
1 polymer ?
#
loop_
_entity_poly.entity_id
_entity_poly.type
_entity_poly.pdbx_seq_one_letter_code
_entity_poly.pdbx_strand_id
1 'polypeptide(L)'
;MTADDGRPENQWPVPPPWMWGCPECVRLYRRMKRVQEETDERRRSGDRGVDHDPLDSMIGSRIRLARHLVTGHREHLPDWTPGCERCAWHHRILDTSPEPRHPGGAAAMVAAEHRAFHLFVPPRVVGLM
;
A
#
# COMPACT_ATOMS: atom_id res chain seq x y z
N MET A 1 -15.73 -20.86 2.95
CA MET A 1 -14.79 -20.12 3.81
C MET A 1 -13.59 -21.02 4.01
N THR A 2 -12.53 -20.82 3.24
CA THR A 2 -11.28 -21.56 3.38
C THR A 2 -10.54 -21.08 4.63
N ALA A 3 -9.86 -21.97 5.34
CA ALA A 3 -9.11 -21.66 6.57
C ALA A 3 -7.97 -20.61 6.40
N ASP A 4 -7.73 -20.13 5.17
CA ASP A 4 -6.76 -19.10 4.82
C ASP A 4 -7.32 -17.67 5.06
N ASP A 5 -8.63 -17.43 4.93
CA ASP A 5 -9.21 -16.07 4.99
C ASP A 5 -9.15 -15.43 6.40
N GLY A 6 -9.03 -16.26 7.45
CA GLY A 6 -8.99 -15.79 8.84
C GLY A 6 -7.60 -15.41 9.35
N ARG A 7 -6.53 -15.67 8.57
CA ARG A 7 -5.18 -15.41 9.05
C ARG A 7 -4.88 -13.90 9.06
N PRO A 8 -4.28 -13.34 10.12
CA PRO A 8 -4.03 -11.90 10.24
C PRO A 8 -3.28 -11.29 9.05
N GLU A 9 -2.38 -12.04 8.42
CA GLU A 9 -1.61 -11.61 7.26
C GLU A 9 -2.44 -11.41 5.98
N ASN A 10 -3.63 -12.01 5.91
CA ASN A 10 -4.55 -11.92 4.78
C ASN A 10 -5.66 -10.88 5.02
N GLN A 11 -5.79 -10.35 6.23
CA GLN A 11 -6.86 -9.41 6.58
C GLN A 11 -6.55 -7.99 6.10
N TRP A 12 -7.57 -7.35 5.52
CA TRP A 12 -7.51 -5.94 5.16
C TRP A 12 -7.53 -5.10 6.45
N PRO A 13 -6.52 -4.23 6.68
CA PRO A 13 -6.55 -3.35 7.82
C PRO A 13 -7.69 -2.34 7.67
N VAL A 14 -8.28 -1.95 8.80
CA VAL A 14 -9.24 -0.85 8.86
C VAL A 14 -8.46 0.46 8.79
N PRO A 15 -8.71 1.33 7.79
CA PRO A 15 -8.03 2.61 7.70
C PRO A 15 -8.28 3.46 8.96
N PRO A 16 -7.23 4.12 9.49
CA PRO A 16 -7.34 4.90 10.71
C PRO A 16 -8.33 6.08 10.58
N PRO A 17 -8.94 6.53 11.70
CA PRO A 17 -9.98 7.56 11.68
C PRO A 17 -9.62 8.85 10.91
N TRP A 18 -8.37 9.30 11.02
CA TRP A 18 -7.91 10.54 10.38
C TRP A 18 -8.00 10.49 8.85
N MET A 19 -7.88 9.31 8.22
CA MET A 19 -8.02 9.18 6.76
C MET A 19 -9.43 9.57 6.28
N TRP A 20 -10.45 9.40 7.12
CA TRP A 20 -11.83 9.76 6.78
C TRP A 20 -12.09 11.27 6.88
N GLY A 21 -11.19 12.02 7.53
CA GLY A 21 -11.22 13.48 7.58
C GLY A 21 -10.68 14.15 6.31
N CYS A 22 -9.93 13.43 5.47
CA CYS A 22 -9.37 13.95 4.23
C CYS A 22 -10.19 13.48 3.01
N PRO A 23 -10.85 14.38 2.26
CA PRO A 23 -11.68 13.99 1.10
C PRO A 23 -10.90 13.22 0.03
N GLU A 24 -9.64 13.56 -0.17
CA GLU A 24 -8.78 12.91 -1.16
C GLU A 24 -8.37 11.49 -0.72
N CYS A 25 -8.06 11.29 0.56
CA CYS A 25 -7.86 9.95 1.13
C CYS A 25 -9.08 9.06 0.89
N VAL A 26 -10.29 9.57 1.18
CA VAL A 26 -11.55 8.83 0.97
C VAL A 26 -11.76 8.49 -0.51
N ARG A 27 -11.53 9.45 -1.40
CA ARG A 27 -11.68 9.26 -2.85
C ARG A 27 -10.71 8.20 -3.38
N LEU A 28 -9.43 8.29 -3.01
CA LEU A 28 -8.39 7.36 -3.45
C LEU A 28 -8.60 5.96 -2.86
N TYR A 29 -9.00 5.85 -1.59
CA TYR A 29 -9.31 4.58 -0.95
C TYR A 29 -10.52 3.88 -1.61
N ARG A 30 -11.61 4.61 -1.87
CA ARG A 30 -12.78 4.07 -2.59
C ARG A 30 -12.41 3.61 -4.00
N ARG A 31 -11.59 4.39 -4.72
CA ARG A 31 -11.09 4.01 -6.05
C ARG A 31 -10.27 2.72 -5.99
N MET A 32 -9.39 2.59 -5.00
CA MET A 32 -8.60 1.37 -4.79
C MET A 32 -9.50 0.16 -4.51
N LYS A 33 -10.49 0.29 -3.61
CA LYS A 33 -11.43 -0.80 -3.30
C LYS A 33 -12.25 -1.23 -4.51
N ARG A 34 -12.72 -0.27 -5.32
CA ARG A 34 -13.44 -0.55 -6.56
C ARG A 34 -12.56 -1.32 -7.56
N VAL A 35 -11.32 -0.89 -7.78
CA VAL A 35 -10.38 -1.59 -8.68
C VAL A 35 -10.11 -3.00 -8.16
N GLN A 36 -9.98 -3.19 -6.85
CA GLN A 36 -9.85 -4.53 -6.27
C GLN A 36 -11.05 -5.41 -6.58
N GLU A 37 -12.27 -4.92 -6.37
CA GLU A 37 -13.51 -5.67 -6.64
C GLU A 37 -13.63 -6.04 -8.12
N GLU A 38 -13.33 -5.11 -9.03
CA GLU A 38 -13.31 -5.35 -10.48
C GLU A 38 -12.27 -6.41 -10.87
N THR A 39 -11.06 -6.36 -10.28
CA THR A 39 -10.02 -7.36 -10.50
C THR A 39 -10.42 -8.74 -9.96
N ASP A 40 -11.01 -8.80 -8.77
CA ASP A 40 -11.47 -10.04 -8.15
C ASP A 40 -12.66 -10.66 -8.92
N GLU A 41 -13.54 -9.83 -9.50
CA GLU A 41 -14.62 -10.26 -10.37
C GLU A 41 -14.11 -10.82 -11.70
N ARG A 42 -13.21 -10.11 -12.39
CA ARG A 42 -12.57 -10.61 -13.62
C ARG A 42 -11.84 -11.94 -13.40
N ARG A 43 -11.15 -12.06 -12.27
CA ARG A 43 -10.47 -13.31 -11.90
C ARG A 43 -11.45 -14.47 -11.71
N ARG A 44 -12.64 -14.22 -11.15
CA ARG A 44 -13.69 -15.22 -10.95
C ARG A 44 -14.41 -15.59 -12.25
N SER A 45 -14.67 -14.62 -13.13
CA SER A 45 -15.39 -14.86 -14.39
C SER A 45 -14.52 -15.50 -15.47
N GLY A 46 -13.18 -15.47 -15.32
CA GLY A 46 -12.25 -15.97 -16.32
C GLY A 46 -12.17 -15.08 -17.57
N ASP A 47 -12.80 -13.89 -17.53
CA ASP A 47 -12.82 -12.94 -18.63
C ASP A 47 -11.45 -12.29 -18.80
N ARG A 48 -10.76 -12.63 -19.90
CA ARG A 48 -9.45 -12.08 -20.30
C ARG A 48 -9.61 -10.95 -21.34
N GLY A 49 -10.69 -10.19 -21.29
CA GLY A 49 -10.94 -9.09 -22.21
C GLY A 49 -9.93 -7.94 -22.11
N VAL A 50 -9.25 -7.67 -23.24
CA VAL A 50 -8.36 -6.54 -23.62
C VAL A 50 -7.14 -6.34 -22.70
N ASP A 51 -6.04 -5.83 -23.28
CA ASP A 51 -4.72 -5.50 -22.69
C ASP A 51 -4.78 -4.45 -21.55
N HIS A 52 -5.64 -4.68 -20.57
CA HIS A 52 -5.70 -3.92 -19.34
C HIS A 52 -5.33 -4.87 -18.22
N ASP A 53 -4.05 -4.96 -17.89
CA ASP A 53 -3.60 -5.80 -16.78
C ASP A 53 -4.27 -5.33 -15.48
N PRO A 54 -5.22 -6.10 -14.92
CA PRO A 54 -5.93 -5.70 -13.72
C PRO A 54 -5.00 -5.59 -12.50
N LEU A 55 -3.82 -6.23 -12.55
CA LEU A 55 -2.78 -6.12 -11.52
C LEU A 55 -2.11 -4.75 -11.56
N ASP A 56 -1.82 -4.21 -12.75
CA ASP A 56 -1.23 -2.88 -12.91
C ASP A 56 -2.17 -1.78 -12.42
N SER A 57 -3.47 -1.92 -12.73
CA SER A 57 -4.50 -1.01 -12.21
C SER A 57 -4.60 -1.07 -10.69
N MET A 58 -4.52 -2.26 -10.11
CA MET A 58 -4.55 -2.47 -8.66
C MET A 58 -3.31 -1.86 -7.99
N ILE A 59 -2.11 -2.19 -8.45
CA ILE A 59 -0.85 -1.66 -7.92
C ILE A 59 -0.81 -0.14 -8.06
N GLY A 60 -1.16 0.39 -9.24
CA GLY A 60 -1.21 1.83 -9.48
C GLY A 60 -2.19 2.57 -8.57
N SER A 61 -3.34 1.98 -8.25
CA SER A 61 -4.30 2.58 -7.32
C SER A 61 -3.76 2.65 -5.88
N ARG A 62 -3.04 1.61 -5.44
CA ARG A 62 -2.38 1.57 -4.12
C ARG A 62 -1.27 2.60 -4.04
N ILE A 63 -0.38 2.65 -5.04
CA ILE A 63 0.72 3.61 -5.10
C ILE A 63 0.19 5.05 -5.01
N ARG A 64 -0.89 5.38 -5.73
CA ARG A 64 -1.49 6.72 -5.66
C ARG A 64 -1.97 7.08 -4.27
N LEU A 65 -2.64 6.16 -3.57
CA LEU A 65 -3.06 6.39 -2.19
C LEU A 65 -1.84 6.55 -1.27
N ALA A 66 -0.86 5.64 -1.34
CA ALA A 66 0.36 5.72 -0.53
C ALA A 66 1.11 7.04 -0.75
N ARG A 67 1.30 7.46 -2.01
CA ARG A 67 1.94 8.73 -2.35
C ARG A 67 1.19 9.93 -1.78
N HIS A 68 -0.14 9.91 -1.83
CA HIS A 68 -0.95 10.95 -1.19
C HIS A 68 -0.74 10.98 0.34
N LEU A 69 -0.75 9.83 1.00
CA LEU A 69 -0.50 9.75 2.44
C LEU A 69 0.88 10.28 2.82
N VAL A 70 1.92 9.94 2.05
CA VAL A 70 3.28 10.43 2.34
C VAL A 70 3.42 11.93 2.11
N THR A 71 2.76 12.48 1.09
CA THR A 71 2.89 13.90 0.74
C THR A 71 2.02 14.81 1.60
N GLY A 72 0.83 14.36 1.99
CA GLY A 72 -0.14 15.18 2.73
C GLY A 72 -0.31 14.83 4.21
N HIS A 73 0.16 13.66 4.64
CA HIS A 73 -0.11 13.12 5.99
C HIS A 73 1.12 12.41 6.57
N ARG A 74 2.32 12.97 6.33
CA ARG A 74 3.59 12.34 6.67
C ARG A 74 3.72 12.04 8.18
N GLU A 75 3.22 12.94 9.00
CA GLU A 75 3.17 12.88 10.45
C GLU A 75 2.28 11.75 10.98
N HIS A 76 1.38 11.22 10.15
CA HIS A 76 0.47 10.14 10.49
C HIS A 76 0.91 8.78 9.97
N LEU A 77 2.03 8.70 9.25
CA LEU A 77 2.56 7.43 8.77
C LEU A 77 3.03 6.58 9.95
N PRO A 78 2.72 5.27 9.96
CA PRO A 78 3.20 4.37 11.01
C PRO A 78 4.72 4.30 10.95
N ASP A 79 5.38 4.02 12.07
CA ASP A 79 6.80 3.70 12.10
C ASP A 79 7.10 2.40 11.35
N TRP A 80 8.38 1.98 11.34
CA TRP A 80 8.79 0.71 10.76
C TRP A 80 8.06 -0.45 11.43
N THR A 81 7.38 -1.29 10.64
CA THR A 81 6.58 -2.39 11.18
C THR A 81 7.49 -3.58 11.57
N PRO A 82 7.50 -4.01 12.86
CA PRO A 82 8.26 -5.18 13.28
C PRO A 82 7.81 -6.44 12.54
N GLY A 83 8.76 -7.27 12.11
CA GLY A 83 8.48 -8.50 11.36
C GLY A 83 8.22 -8.29 9.86
N CYS A 84 8.18 -7.05 9.36
CA CYS A 84 8.17 -6.79 7.92
C CYS A 84 9.60 -6.73 7.38
N GLU A 85 10.00 -7.75 6.62
CA GLU A 85 11.35 -7.83 6.02
C GLU A 85 11.64 -6.65 5.07
N ARG A 86 10.61 -6.15 4.38
CA ARG A 86 10.74 -5.03 3.46
C ARG A 86 10.95 -3.70 4.18
N CYS A 87 10.25 -3.46 5.29
CA CYS A 87 10.57 -2.36 6.22
C CYS A 87 12.02 -2.44 6.70
N ALA A 88 12.48 -3.62 7.14
CA ALA A 88 13.85 -3.80 7.62
C ALA A 88 14.89 -3.56 6.51
N TRP A 89 14.58 -3.93 5.27
CA TRP A 89 15.42 -3.63 4.12
C TRP A 89 15.47 -2.12 3.83
N HIS A 90 14.32 -1.44 3.76
CA HIS A 90 14.29 0.01 3.54
C HIS A 90 15.04 0.78 4.61
N HIS A 91 14.86 0.41 5.87
CA HIS A 91 15.59 1.00 6.99
C HIS A 91 17.10 0.90 6.79
N ARG A 92 17.61 -0.31 6.48
CA ARG A 92 19.03 -0.53 6.20
C ARG A 92 19.53 0.30 5.02
N ILE A 93 18.80 0.33 3.90
CA ILE A 93 19.20 1.10 2.71
C ILE A 93 19.31 2.59 3.04
N LEU A 94 18.36 3.14 3.78
CA LEU A 94 18.38 4.55 4.19
C LEU A 94 19.49 4.86 5.20
N ASP A 95 19.83 3.91 6.08
CA ASP A 95 20.94 4.06 7.02
C ASP A 95 22.30 4.03 6.33
N THR A 96 22.45 3.22 5.26
CA THR A 96 23.71 3.05 4.53
C THR A 96 23.91 4.02 3.37
N SER A 97 22.90 4.83 3.03
CA SER A 97 22.97 5.70 1.86
C SER A 97 23.97 6.85 2.11
N PRO A 98 24.96 7.05 1.22
CA PRO A 98 25.93 8.14 1.33
C PRO A 98 25.37 9.50 0.89
N GLU A 99 24.19 9.53 0.25
CA GLU A 99 23.52 10.79 -0.01
C GLU A 99 23.12 11.44 1.33
N PRO A 100 23.11 12.79 1.42
CA PRO A 100 22.48 13.46 2.55
C PRO A 100 21.12 12.83 2.75
N ARG A 101 20.71 12.59 4.01
CA ARG A 101 19.37 12.13 4.38
C ARG A 101 18.32 13.18 3.99
N HIS A 102 18.22 13.48 2.70
CA HIS A 102 17.38 14.52 2.17
C HIS A 102 15.97 13.97 2.23
N PRO A 103 15.09 14.57 3.05
CA PRO A 103 13.70 14.21 3.02
C PRO A 103 13.16 14.60 1.63
N GLY A 104 13.13 13.65 0.70
CA GLY A 104 12.78 13.88 -0.70
C GLY A 104 13.49 12.98 -1.72
N GLY A 105 14.57 12.27 -1.35
CA GLY A 105 15.23 11.30 -2.23
C GLY A 105 14.33 10.13 -2.61
N ALA A 106 14.54 9.55 -3.80
CA ALA A 106 13.69 8.47 -4.32
C ALA A 106 13.60 7.27 -3.35
N ALA A 107 14.71 6.87 -2.72
CA ALA A 107 14.71 5.78 -1.74
C ALA A 107 13.88 6.09 -0.48
N ALA A 108 13.94 7.33 0.02
CA ALA A 108 13.17 7.76 1.19
C ALA A 108 11.67 7.82 0.87
N MET A 109 11.34 8.23 -0.35
CA MET A 109 9.97 8.27 -0.85
C MET A 109 9.38 6.86 -0.97
N VAL A 110 10.09 5.91 -1.60
CA VAL A 110 9.63 4.51 -1.71
C VAL A 110 9.48 3.88 -0.32
N ALA A 111 10.42 4.12 0.59
CA ALA A 111 10.33 3.60 1.95
C ALA A 111 9.12 4.16 2.73
N ALA A 112 8.79 5.43 2.52
CA ALA A 112 7.61 6.05 3.13
C ALA A 112 6.30 5.52 2.50
N GLU A 113 6.27 5.26 1.19
CA GLU A 113 5.13 4.59 0.54
C GLU A 113 4.91 3.19 1.09
N HIS A 114 6.00 2.43 1.27
CA HIS A 114 5.95 1.12 1.87
C HIS A 114 5.34 1.16 3.27
N ARG A 115 5.79 2.10 4.12
CA ARG A 115 5.18 2.35 5.43
C ARG A 115 3.70 2.69 5.33
N ALA A 116 3.30 3.51 4.34
CA ALA A 116 1.92 3.88 4.13
C ALA A 116 1.03 2.67 3.75
N PHE A 117 1.54 1.68 3.01
CA PHE A 117 0.75 0.49 2.65
C PHE A 117 0.25 -0.28 3.86
N HIS A 118 0.98 -0.29 4.98
CA HIS A 118 0.54 -0.95 6.21
C HIS A 118 -0.79 -0.41 6.77
N LEU A 119 -1.21 0.80 6.38
CA LEU A 119 -2.48 1.38 6.83
C LEU A 119 -3.70 0.84 6.09
N PHE A 120 -3.53 0.25 4.89
CA PHE A 120 -4.65 -0.06 4.02
C PHE A 120 -4.50 -1.34 3.17
N VAL A 121 -3.37 -2.04 3.24
CA VAL A 121 -3.08 -3.27 2.49
C VAL A 121 -2.77 -4.43 3.45
N PRO A 122 -3.23 -5.67 3.18
CA PRO A 122 -2.92 -6.82 4.03
C PRO A 122 -1.41 -7.10 4.15
N PRO A 123 -0.90 -7.51 5.32
CA PRO A 123 0.54 -7.71 5.54
C PRO A 123 1.22 -8.63 4.52
N ARG A 124 0.55 -9.71 4.10
CA ARG A 124 1.09 -10.64 3.10
C ARG A 124 1.34 -9.96 1.75
N VAL A 125 0.48 -9.01 1.38
CA VAL A 125 0.60 -8.27 0.12
C VAL A 125 1.63 -7.15 0.26
N VAL A 126 1.70 -6.49 1.43
CA VAL A 126 2.73 -5.48 1.72
C VAL A 126 4.14 -6.08 1.66
N GLY A 127 4.33 -7.32 2.12
CA GLY A 127 5.62 -8.01 2.03
C GLY A 127 6.13 -8.23 0.59
N LEU A 128 5.25 -8.12 -0.41
CA LEU A 128 5.58 -8.29 -1.83
C LEU A 128 5.80 -6.96 -2.57
N MET A 129 5.57 -5.81 -1.93
CA MET A 129 5.75 -4.46 -2.47
C MET A 129 6.95 -3.78 -1.85
#